data_AF-A0A7J3QF49-F1
#
_entry.id   AF-A0A7J3QF49-F1
#
_cell.length_a   1.000
_cell.length_b   1.000
_cell.length_c   1.000
_cell.angle_alpha   90.00
_cell.angle_beta   90.00
_cell.angle_gamma   90.00
#
_symmetry.space_group_name_H-M   'P 1'
#
loop_
_entity.id
_entity.type
_entity.pdbx_description
1 polymer ?
#
loop_
_entity_poly.entity_id
_entity_poly.type
_entity_poly.pdbx_seq_one_letter_code
_entity_poly.pdbx_strand_id
1 'polypeptide(L)'
;MVKILIGTIVGGYVAIEIKAEDAVELLNILRKTLNKGGNDVDDSIRMIQHFDIFYNIMHKKFKEYLTPRKDVGDLIKGNVLVDRIKLIKKDSEKYVVIVFDKSISEEKLLNILSSLGYEILT
;
A
#
# COMPACT_ATOMS: atom_id res chain seq x y z
N MET A 1 1.61 12.19 15.51
CA MET A 1 1.89 10.74 15.46
C MET A 1 0.92 10.15 14.45
N VAL A 2 1.42 9.48 13.43
CA VAL A 2 0.56 8.94 12.36
C VAL A 2 0.06 7.56 12.79
N LYS A 3 -1.24 7.33 12.63
CA LYS A 3 -1.90 6.07 12.99
C LYS A 3 -1.97 5.16 11.77
N ILE A 4 -1.62 3.90 11.96
CA ILE A 4 -1.69 2.87 10.92
C ILE A 4 -2.50 1.70 11.46
N LEU A 5 -3.55 1.31 10.73
CA LEU A 5 -4.19 0.03 10.97
C LEU A 5 -3.41 -1.06 10.22
N ILE A 6 -3.10 -2.18 10.86
CA ILE A 6 -2.47 -3.33 10.20
C ILE A 6 -3.37 -4.55 10.37
N GLY A 7 -3.45 -5.37 9.34
CA GLY A 7 -4.20 -6.62 9.42
C GLY A 7 -3.87 -7.57 8.29
N THR A 8 -4.39 -8.79 8.41
CA THR A 8 -4.27 -9.81 7.37
C THR A 8 -5.59 -9.91 6.59
N ILE A 9 -5.50 -9.87 5.27
CA ILE A 9 -6.65 -10.11 4.38
C ILE A 9 -6.68 -11.57 3.90
N VAL A 10 -7.81 -11.97 3.31
CA VAL A 10 -8.02 -13.33 2.77
C VAL A 10 -6.87 -13.71 1.82
N GLY A 11 -6.32 -14.90 2.02
CA GLY A 11 -5.17 -15.40 1.27
C GLY A 11 -3.81 -15.14 1.93
N GLY A 12 -3.80 -14.63 3.17
CA GLY A 12 -2.61 -14.45 4.01
C GLY A 12 -1.76 -13.24 3.63
N TYR A 13 -2.34 -12.28 2.91
CA TYR A 13 -1.64 -11.04 2.57
C TYR A 13 -1.74 -10.05 3.72
N VAL A 14 -0.62 -9.41 4.04
CA VAL A 14 -0.58 -8.31 5.01
C VAL A 14 -1.04 -7.04 4.32
N ALA A 15 -1.86 -6.26 5.01
CA ALA A 15 -2.33 -4.97 4.54
C ALA A 15 -2.21 -3.93 5.65
N ILE A 16 -2.02 -2.67 5.23
CA ILE A 16 -2.13 -1.51 6.11
C ILE A 16 -3.18 -0.54 5.61
N GLU A 17 -3.88 0.12 6.52
CA GLU A 17 -4.71 1.28 6.26
C GLU A 17 -4.04 2.53 6.86
N ILE A 18 -3.85 3.55 6.02
CA ILE A 18 -3.21 4.82 6.39
C ILE A 18 -3.88 5.98 5.64
N LYS A 19 -3.78 7.21 6.15
CA LYS A 19 -4.19 8.39 5.41
C LYS A 19 -3.42 8.53 4.10
N ALA A 20 -4.11 8.96 3.05
CA ALA A 20 -3.52 9.10 1.72
C ALA A 20 -2.34 10.10 1.68
N GLU A 21 -2.37 11.12 2.54
CA GLU A 21 -1.30 12.13 2.65
C GLU A 21 0.02 11.53 3.16
N ASP A 22 -0.04 10.57 4.08
CA ASP A 22 1.13 9.91 4.66
C ASP A 22 1.61 8.71 3.83
N ALA A 23 0.73 8.12 3.02
CA ALA A 23 0.97 6.88 2.30
C ALA A 23 2.15 6.96 1.31
N VAL A 24 2.34 8.12 0.66
CA VAL A 24 3.39 8.32 -0.34
C VAL A 24 4.78 8.29 0.31
N GLU A 25 4.95 8.97 1.44
CA GLU A 25 6.20 8.95 2.19
C GLU A 25 6.50 7.54 2.70
N LEU A 26 5.51 6.87 3.27
CA LEU A 26 5.65 5.51 3.75
C LEU A 26 6.08 4.53 2.65
N LEU A 27 5.46 4.57 1.47
CA LEU A 27 5.84 3.71 0.35
C LEU A 27 7.29 3.92 -0.09
N ASN A 28 7.77 5.17 -0.09
CA ASN A 28 9.16 5.47 -0.42
C ASN A 28 10.14 4.96 0.64
N ILE A 29 9.78 5.07 1.92
CA ILE A 29 10.59 4.53 3.01
C ILE A 29 10.64 3.00 2.92
N LEU A 30 9.49 2.34 2.77
CA LEU A 30 9.41 0.88 2.65
C LEU A 30 10.20 0.36 1.45
N ARG A 31 10.12 1.06 0.30
CA ARG A 31 10.91 0.72 -0.90
C ARG A 31 12.41 0.69 -0.62
N LYS A 32 12.91 1.71 0.08
CA LYS A 32 14.34 1.82 0.44
C LYS A 32 14.73 0.78 1.50
N THR A 33 13.95 0.66 2.56
CA THR A 33 14.28 -0.21 3.70
C THR A 33 14.22 -1.70 3.34
N LEU A 34 13.25 -2.10 2.52
CA LEU A 34 13.10 -3.49 2.09
C LEU A 34 13.91 -3.81 0.84
N ASN A 35 14.53 -2.80 0.20
CA ASN A 35 15.18 -2.92 -1.09
C ASN A 35 14.30 -3.65 -2.13
N LYS A 36 13.01 -3.27 -2.15
CA LYS A 36 11.96 -3.87 -2.98
C LYS A 36 11.08 -2.79 -3.56
N GLY A 37 10.50 -3.06 -4.72
CA GLY A 37 9.53 -2.18 -5.37
C GLY A 37 10.15 -1.39 -6.52
N GLY A 38 9.45 -1.44 -7.64
CA GLY A 38 9.75 -0.72 -8.88
C GLY A 38 8.48 -0.07 -9.39
N ASN A 39 8.03 -0.50 -10.57
CA ASN A 39 6.83 0.03 -11.22
C ASN A 39 5.55 -0.13 -10.37
N ASP A 40 5.50 -1.14 -9.50
CA ASP A 40 4.38 -1.38 -8.60
C ASP A 40 4.24 -0.27 -7.55
N VAL A 41 5.37 0.20 -7.00
CA VAL A 41 5.41 1.31 -6.05
C VAL A 41 5.14 2.63 -6.77
N ASP A 42 5.79 2.85 -7.92
CA ASP A 42 5.64 4.10 -8.68
C ASP A 42 4.19 4.29 -9.15
N ASP A 43 3.54 3.23 -9.64
CA ASP A 43 2.13 3.29 -10.05
C ASP A 43 1.19 3.40 -8.85
N SER A 44 1.51 2.78 -7.70
CA SER A 44 0.76 2.97 -6.46
C SER A 44 0.79 4.43 -6.00
N ILE A 45 1.98 5.05 -5.97
CA ILE A 45 2.16 6.47 -5.62
C ILE A 45 1.35 7.35 -6.58
N ARG A 46 1.43 7.08 -7.89
CA ARG A 46 0.66 7.82 -8.91
C ARG A 46 -0.85 7.71 -8.67
N MET A 47 -1.35 6.53 -8.28
CA MET A 47 -2.77 6.35 -7.96
C MET A 47 -3.18 7.13 -6.70
N ILE A 48 -2.33 7.17 -5.68
CA ILE A 48 -2.57 7.89 -4.43
C ILE A 48 -2.55 9.41 -4.67
N GLN A 49 -1.57 9.92 -5.43
CA GLN A 49 -1.47 11.34 -5.78
C GLN A 49 -2.65 11.82 -6.62
N HIS A 50 -3.16 10.96 -7.51
CA HIS A 50 -4.35 11.24 -8.32
C HIS A 50 -5.60 10.57 -7.75
N PHE A 51 -5.74 10.59 -6.42
CA PHE A 51 -6.75 9.85 -5.66
C PHE A 51 -8.15 9.89 -6.28
N ASP A 52 -8.70 11.09 -6.54
CA ASP A 52 -10.10 11.23 -6.97
C ASP A 52 -10.35 10.62 -8.36
N ILE A 53 -9.35 10.66 -9.25
CA ILE A 53 -9.42 10.04 -10.57
C ILE A 53 -9.50 8.53 -10.43
N PHE A 54 -8.59 7.95 -9.64
CA PHE A 54 -8.51 6.50 -9.46
C PHE A 54 -9.66 5.94 -8.64
N TYR A 55 -10.11 6.67 -7.64
CA TYR A 55 -11.30 6.36 -6.85
C TYR A 55 -12.54 6.30 -7.75
N ASN A 56 -12.74 7.32 -8.60
CA ASN A 56 -13.84 7.33 -9.55
C ASN A 56 -13.77 6.17 -10.56
N ILE A 57 -12.57 5.81 -11.03
CA ILE A 57 -12.37 4.65 -11.92
C ILE A 57 -12.72 3.34 -11.20
N MET A 58 -12.27 3.19 -9.96
CA MET A 58 -12.50 2.02 -9.11
C MET A 58 -14.02 1.81 -8.92
N HIS A 59 -14.74 2.86 -8.54
CA HIS A 59 -16.20 2.84 -8.38
C HIS A 59 -16.95 2.57 -9.67
N LYS A 60 -16.63 3.28 -10.77
CA LYS A 60 -17.30 3.07 -12.07
C LYS A 60 -17.13 1.64 -12.61
N LYS A 61 -16.03 0.97 -12.26
CA LYS A 61 -15.74 -0.40 -12.66
C LYS A 61 -16.12 -1.44 -11.60
N PHE A 62 -16.79 -1.05 -10.53
CA PHE A 62 -17.15 -1.90 -9.39
C PHE A 62 -15.96 -2.73 -8.86
N LYS A 63 -14.76 -2.15 -8.91
CA LYS A 63 -13.56 -2.79 -8.40
C LYS A 63 -13.45 -2.53 -6.91
N GLU A 64 -13.13 -3.55 -6.13
CA GLU A 64 -12.79 -3.33 -4.73
C GLU A 64 -11.34 -2.84 -4.56
N TYR A 65 -10.44 -3.32 -5.43
CA TYR A 65 -9.02 -2.98 -5.42
C TYR A 65 -8.54 -2.55 -6.81
N LEU A 66 -7.53 -1.68 -6.81
CA LEU A 66 -6.72 -1.35 -7.97
C LEU A 66 -5.43 -2.17 -7.91
N THR A 67 -5.02 -2.70 -9.05
CA THR A 67 -3.74 -3.42 -9.18
C THR A 67 -2.73 -2.48 -9.84
N PRO A 68 -1.65 -2.13 -9.15
CA PRO A 68 -0.55 -1.38 -9.75
C PRO A 68 0.07 -2.14 -10.92
N ARG A 69 0.62 -1.40 -11.88
CA ARG A 69 1.45 -1.97 -12.94
C ARG A 69 2.68 -2.65 -12.34
N LYS A 70 3.01 -3.84 -12.82
CA LYS A 70 4.17 -4.62 -12.37
C LYS A 70 5.00 -5.00 -13.58
N ASP A 71 6.32 -4.90 -13.49
CA ASP A 71 7.20 -5.46 -14.51
C ASP A 71 7.30 -6.97 -14.34
N VAL A 72 7.29 -7.69 -15.47
CA VAL A 72 7.46 -9.16 -15.48
C VAL A 72 8.80 -9.54 -14.83
N GLY A 73 9.85 -8.74 -15.06
CA GLY A 73 11.15 -8.95 -14.43
C GLY A 73 11.10 -8.84 -12.90
N ASP A 74 10.33 -7.89 -12.37
CA ASP A 74 10.18 -7.71 -10.92
C ASP A 74 9.36 -8.84 -10.29
N LEU A 75 8.33 -9.31 -10.98
CA LEU A 75 7.55 -10.49 -10.57
C LEU A 75 8.45 -11.73 -10.45
N ILE A 76 9.26 -12.02 -11.48
CA ILE A 76 10.15 -13.18 -11.49
C ILE A 76 11.22 -13.09 -10.38
N LYS A 77 11.75 -11.88 -10.15
CA LYS A 77 12.77 -11.63 -9.12
C LYS A 77 12.22 -11.53 -7.70
N GLY A 78 10.89 -11.56 -7.52
CA GLY A 78 10.25 -11.32 -6.23
C GLY A 78 10.50 -9.91 -5.69
N ASN A 79 10.67 -8.93 -6.58
CA ASN A 79 10.95 -7.52 -6.26
C ASN A 79 9.67 -6.70 -6.01
N VAL A 80 8.49 -7.28 -6.20
CA VAL A 80 7.22 -6.60 -5.96
C VAL A 80 7.06 -6.31 -4.46
N LEU A 81 6.64 -5.08 -4.14
CA LEU A 81 6.32 -4.63 -2.79
C LEU A 81 4.80 -4.53 -2.60
N VAL A 82 4.10 -3.94 -3.57
CA VAL A 82 2.65 -3.69 -3.50
C VAL A 82 1.91 -4.66 -4.43
N ASP A 83 1.04 -5.48 -3.86
CA ASP A 83 0.18 -6.37 -4.64
C ASP A 83 -1.00 -5.62 -5.25
N ARG A 84 -1.74 -4.88 -4.40
CA ARG A 84 -2.94 -4.12 -4.77
C ARG A 84 -3.19 -3.00 -3.75
N ILE A 85 -3.96 -2.00 -4.16
CA ILE A 85 -4.37 -0.90 -3.27
C ILE A 85 -5.89 -0.70 -3.32
N LYS A 86 -6.48 -0.20 -2.25
CA LYS A 86 -7.88 0.24 -2.21
C LYS A 86 -7.93 1.68 -1.73
N LEU A 87 -8.65 2.52 -2.48
CA LEU A 87 -8.82 3.92 -2.17
C LEU A 87 -10.15 4.09 -1.43
N ILE A 88 -10.12 4.66 -0.22
CA ILE A 88 -11.29 4.78 0.64
C ILE A 88 -11.52 6.25 0.93
N LYS A 89 -12.76 6.71 0.72
CA LYS A 89 -13.21 8.03 1.15
C LYS A 89 -14.14 7.86 2.35
N LYS A 90 -13.74 8.37 3.51
CA LYS A 90 -14.53 8.40 4.74
C LYS A 90 -14.79 9.88 5.06
N ASP A 91 -16.02 10.33 4.86
CA ASP A 91 -16.40 11.74 4.99
C ASP A 91 -15.51 12.68 4.13
N SER A 92 -14.76 13.57 4.77
CA SER A 92 -13.79 14.48 4.14
C SER A 92 -12.37 13.87 4.03
N GLU A 93 -12.12 12.72 4.64
CA GLU A 93 -10.80 12.12 4.71
C GLU A 93 -10.59 11.03 3.65
N LYS A 94 -9.34 10.92 3.21
CA LYS A 94 -8.90 9.96 2.20
C LYS A 94 -7.94 8.98 2.85
N TYR A 95 -8.26 7.71 2.72
CA TYR A 95 -7.48 6.59 3.23
C TYR A 95 -7.09 5.67 2.08
N VAL A 96 -5.99 4.96 2.28
CA VAL A 96 -5.48 3.97 1.35
C VAL A 96 -5.24 2.69 2.12
N VAL A 97 -5.80 1.59 1.64
CA VAL A 97 -5.37 0.26 2.05
C VAL A 97 -4.30 -0.20 1.08
N ILE A 98 -3.09 -0.46 1.57
CA ILE A 98 -1.97 -1.00 0.80
C ILE A 98 -1.86 -2.47 1.18
N VAL A 99 -2.08 -3.35 0.20
CA VAL A 99 -1.87 -4.79 0.35
C VAL A 99 -0.49 -5.12 -0.20
N PHE A 100 0.36 -5.67 0.64
CA PHE A 100 1.73 -6.00 0.28
C PHE A 100 1.80 -7.33 -0.47
N ASP A 101 2.85 -7.51 -1.26
CA ASP A 101 3.16 -8.81 -1.86
C ASP A 101 3.35 -9.91 -0.80
N LYS A 102 3.03 -11.17 -1.14
CA LYS A 102 3.13 -12.31 -0.19
C LYS A 102 4.53 -12.51 0.39
N SER A 103 5.56 -12.00 -0.27
CA SER A 103 6.94 -12.06 0.23
C SER A 103 7.21 -11.15 1.42
N ILE A 104 6.27 -10.26 1.78
CA ILE A 104 6.36 -9.35 2.91
C ILE A 104 5.60 -9.93 4.11
N SER A 105 6.32 -10.23 5.19
CA SER A 105 5.71 -10.71 6.44
C SER A 105 5.26 -9.57 7.34
N GLU A 106 4.24 -9.84 8.16
CA GLU A 106 3.67 -8.87 9.10
C GLU A 106 4.72 -8.40 10.10
N GLU A 107 5.50 -9.33 10.65
CA GLU A 107 6.60 -9.05 11.59
C GLU A 107 7.61 -8.04 11.02
N LYS A 108 8.03 -8.21 9.76
CA LYS A 108 8.97 -7.28 9.11
C LYS A 108 8.36 -5.90 8.98
N LEU A 109 7.08 -5.83 8.61
CA LEU A 109 6.39 -4.57 8.45
C LEU A 109 6.22 -3.85 9.80
N LEU A 110 5.77 -4.56 10.84
CA LEU A 110 5.63 -4.06 12.21
C LEU A 110 6.94 -3.47 12.75
N ASN A 111 8.06 -4.17 12.56
CA ASN A 111 9.38 -3.70 12.99
C ASN A 111 9.75 -2.37 12.30
N ILE A 112 9.52 -2.25 11.00
CA ILE A 112 9.82 -1.01 10.26
C ILE A 112 8.90 0.12 10.73
N LEU A 113 7.59 -0.11 10.78
CA LEU A 113 6.61 0.90 11.21
C LEU A 113 6.88 1.40 12.63
N SER A 114 7.24 0.51 13.55
CA SER A 114 7.58 0.86 14.93
C SER A 114 8.84 1.73 15.00
N SER A 115 9.86 1.42 14.19
CA SER A 115 11.11 2.20 14.12
C SER A 115 10.91 3.62 13.59
N LEU A 116 9.85 3.85 12.82
CA LEU A 116 9.47 5.16 12.27
C LEU A 116 8.58 5.96 13.22
N GLY A 117 8.20 5.39 14.37
CA GLY A 117 7.35 6.06 15.37
C GLY A 117 5.87 6.14 15.00
N TYR A 118 5.39 5.26 14.12
CA TYR A 118 3.95 5.13 13.84
C TYR A 118 3.23 4.48 15.03
N GLU A 119 2.01 4.95 15.30
CA GLU A 119 1.09 4.30 16.24
C GLU A 119 0.37 3.17 15.49
N ILE A 120 0.69 1.93 15.85
CA ILE A 120 0.17 0.74 15.19
C ILE A 120 -1.09 0.27 15.91
N LEU A 121 -2.17 0.15 15.15
CA LEU A 121 -3.47 -0.36 15.59
C LEU A 121 -3.70 -1.70 14.90
N THR A 122 -3.88 -2.77 15.67
CA THR A 122 -4.18 -4.13 15.20
C THR A 122 -5.67 -4.45 15.31
#